data_AF-A0A271KFN9-F1
#
_entry.id   AF-A0A271KFN9-F1
#
_cell.length_a   1.000
_cell.length_b   1.000
_cell.length_c   1.000
_cell.angle_alpha   90.00
_cell.angle_beta   90.00
_cell.angle_gamma   90.00
#
_symmetry.space_group_name_H-M   'P 1'
#
loop_
_entity.id
_entity.type
_entity.pdbx_description
1 polymer ?
#
loop_
_entity_poly.entity_id
_entity_poly.type
_entity_poly.pdbx_seq_one_letter_code
_entity_poly.pdbx_strand_id
1 'polypeptide(L)'
;MLGSDEIWEQIAGLFLACELGDSSALRRIPAIMKGSDAYLVWRAVTNLAGLASTLGFVKDVFKPFEKDGSGSEYFMATALGLTLDPDAIRMLLTLHNDASDEETRYQIERELSYLLEDTNGPISRGADESIESEDEDTVHVINREEYFRKVGDALSLMLGQLPGPNTPILGGKVFDVAKLARQLLERVGGAAPEIGRVHRHRLIFEAATGVNCAAFFDSPVKLNSLQATAILETFLESDDVRKFVPRQRYFFGHPIGD
;
A
#
# COMPACT_ATOMS: atom_id res chain seq x y z
N MET A 1 2.52 27.49 1.64
CA MET A 1 2.24 26.05 1.43
C MET A 1 1.61 25.41 2.67
N LEU A 2 2.33 25.08 3.74
CA LEU A 2 1.69 24.42 4.92
C LEU A 2 0.70 25.30 5.72
N GLY A 3 0.78 26.63 5.59
CA GLY A 3 -0.19 27.57 6.18
C GLY A 3 -1.19 28.13 5.18
N SER A 4 -1.35 27.49 4.01
CA SER A 4 -2.33 27.89 3.00
C SER A 4 -3.72 27.41 3.37
N ASP A 5 -4.74 28.16 2.99
CA ASP A 5 -6.14 27.74 3.08
C ASP A 5 -6.51 26.72 1.99
N GLU A 6 -5.70 26.61 0.92
CA GLU A 6 -5.90 25.67 -0.18
C GLU A 6 -5.37 24.27 0.16
N ILE A 7 -6.27 23.27 0.20
CA ILE A 7 -5.95 21.89 0.61
C ILE A 7 -4.82 21.26 -0.22
N TRP A 8 -4.81 21.47 -1.53
CA TRP A 8 -3.77 20.92 -2.41
C TRP A 8 -2.39 21.55 -2.16
N GLU A 9 -2.33 22.83 -1.77
CA GLU A 9 -1.08 23.48 -1.38
C GLU A 9 -0.57 22.96 -0.03
N GLN A 10 -1.48 22.59 0.87
CA GLN A 10 -1.12 21.93 2.12
C GLN A 10 -0.54 20.54 1.85
N ILE A 11 -1.17 19.73 1.00
CA ILE A 11 -0.68 18.39 0.62
C ILE A 11 0.68 18.50 -0.09
N ALA A 12 0.85 19.43 -1.01
CA ALA A 12 2.15 19.68 -1.65
C ALA A 12 3.22 20.09 -0.62
N GLY A 13 2.83 20.88 0.39
CA GLY A 13 3.71 21.22 1.52
C GLY A 13 4.11 20.02 2.36
N LEU A 14 3.19 19.07 2.60
CA LEU A 14 3.48 17.82 3.31
C LEU A 14 4.45 16.95 2.52
N PHE A 15 4.20 16.79 1.23
CA PHE A 15 5.05 16.03 0.33
C PHE A 15 6.47 16.59 0.31
N LEU A 16 6.63 17.90 0.08
CA LEU A 16 7.93 18.56 0.05
C LEU A 16 8.68 18.43 1.39
N ALA A 17 7.99 18.55 2.52
CA ALA A 17 8.61 18.35 3.83
C ALA A 17 9.16 16.92 3.97
N CYS A 18 8.37 15.91 3.57
CA CYS A 18 8.80 14.51 3.64
C CYS A 18 9.93 14.20 2.65
N GLU A 19 9.90 14.78 1.45
CA GLU A 19 10.97 14.69 0.46
C GLU A 19 12.31 15.25 1.01
N LEU A 20 12.25 16.26 1.88
CA LEU A 20 13.40 16.82 2.57
C LEU A 20 13.76 16.07 3.88
N GLY A 21 13.09 14.95 4.17
CA GLY A 21 13.31 14.12 5.36
C GLY A 21 12.59 14.59 6.64
N ASP A 22 11.71 15.59 6.58
CA ASP A 22 10.88 16.02 7.71
C ASP A 22 9.51 15.33 7.69
N SER A 23 9.44 14.15 8.31
CA SER A 23 8.18 13.42 8.51
C SER A 23 7.27 14.05 9.58
N SER A 24 7.76 15.01 10.37
CA SER A 24 6.96 15.63 11.44
C SER A 24 5.77 16.42 10.90
N ALA A 25 5.83 16.85 9.64
CA ALA A 25 4.76 17.56 8.95
C ALA A 25 3.50 16.69 8.77
N LEU A 26 3.67 15.36 8.67
CA LEU A 26 2.56 14.40 8.47
C LEU A 26 1.48 14.51 9.55
N ARG A 27 1.80 15.01 10.75
CA ARG A 27 0.83 15.26 11.85
C ARG A 27 -0.39 16.12 11.46
N ARG A 28 -0.34 16.81 10.32
CA ARG A 28 -1.45 17.61 9.78
C ARG A 28 -2.49 16.79 9.00
N ILE A 29 -2.16 15.55 8.61
CA ILE A 29 -3.05 14.69 7.81
C ILE A 29 -4.46 14.58 8.41
N PRO A 30 -4.66 14.32 9.72
CA PRO A 30 -6.02 14.22 10.27
C PRO A 30 -6.85 15.50 10.12
N ALA A 31 -6.21 16.68 10.17
CA ALA A 31 -6.89 17.95 9.96
C ALA A 31 -7.31 18.14 8.49
N ILE A 32 -6.46 17.74 7.55
CA ILE A 32 -6.77 17.77 6.12
C ILE A 32 -7.93 16.82 5.79
N MET A 33 -7.89 15.59 6.32
CA MET A 33 -8.96 14.59 6.12
C MET A 33 -10.30 15.08 6.66
N LYS A 34 -10.32 15.70 7.85
CA LYS A 34 -11.54 16.31 8.43
C LYS A 34 -12.07 17.50 7.63
N GLY A 35 -11.21 18.18 6.89
CA GLY A 35 -11.56 19.39 6.14
C GLY A 35 -12.10 19.13 4.73
N SER A 36 -12.17 17.88 4.28
CA SER A 36 -12.57 17.56 2.91
C SER A 36 -13.08 16.13 2.76
N ASP A 37 -14.22 15.96 2.09
CA ASP A 37 -14.76 14.65 1.71
C ASP A 37 -14.29 14.18 0.32
N ALA A 38 -13.39 14.94 -0.33
CA ALA A 38 -12.91 14.60 -1.66
C ALA A 38 -12.04 13.33 -1.65
N TYR A 39 -12.46 12.31 -2.38
CA TYR A 39 -11.73 11.03 -2.51
C TYR A 39 -10.24 11.21 -2.87
N LEU A 40 -9.91 12.14 -3.78
CA LEU A 40 -8.52 12.37 -4.20
C LEU A 40 -7.67 12.97 -3.07
N VAL A 41 -8.25 13.79 -2.20
CA VAL A 41 -7.58 14.34 -1.02
C VAL A 41 -7.27 13.21 -0.04
N TRP A 42 -8.27 12.40 0.30
CA TRP A 42 -8.12 11.24 1.17
C TRP A 42 -7.08 10.26 0.63
N ARG A 43 -7.14 9.94 -0.66
CA ARG A 43 -6.17 9.04 -1.31
C ARG A 43 -4.74 9.59 -1.25
N ALA A 44 -4.55 10.89 -1.49
CA ALA A 44 -3.22 11.50 -1.46
C ALA A 44 -2.59 11.45 -0.06
N VAL A 45 -3.34 11.84 0.97
CA VAL A 45 -2.83 11.84 2.35
C VAL A 45 -2.69 10.42 2.92
N THR A 46 -3.54 9.49 2.51
CA THR A 46 -3.44 8.06 2.84
C THR A 46 -2.15 7.46 2.30
N ASN A 47 -1.84 7.74 1.02
CA ASN A 47 -0.58 7.29 0.41
C ASN A 47 0.62 7.88 1.15
N LEU A 48 0.60 9.17 1.49
CA LEU A 48 1.67 9.80 2.27
C LEU A 48 1.83 9.16 3.65
N ALA A 49 0.73 8.94 4.38
CA ALA A 49 0.77 8.27 5.68
C ALA A 49 1.38 6.86 5.55
N GLY A 50 0.90 6.05 4.62
CA GLY A 50 1.42 4.70 4.43
C GLY A 50 2.88 4.68 3.98
N LEU A 51 3.26 5.49 3.00
CA LEU A 51 4.58 5.45 2.34
C LEU A 51 5.68 6.16 3.12
N ALA A 52 5.38 7.23 3.86
CA ALA A 52 6.36 8.09 4.50
C ALA A 52 6.42 7.96 6.03
N SER A 53 5.68 7.01 6.63
CA SER A 53 5.60 6.86 8.09
C SER A 53 5.56 5.39 8.56
N THR A 54 5.43 5.22 9.87
CA THR A 54 5.39 3.93 10.58
C THR A 54 3.96 3.44 10.77
N LEU A 55 3.80 2.16 11.12
CA LEU A 55 2.52 1.57 11.49
C LEU A 55 1.84 2.31 12.66
N GLY A 56 2.62 2.72 13.66
CA GLY A 56 2.11 3.50 14.80
C GLY A 56 1.48 4.81 14.37
N PHE A 57 2.13 5.54 13.46
CA PHE A 57 1.58 6.79 12.93
C PHE A 57 0.30 6.58 12.13
N VAL A 58 0.24 5.56 11.26
CA VAL A 58 -0.99 5.24 10.51
C VAL A 58 -2.16 4.97 11.46
N LYS A 59 -1.93 4.22 12.55
CA LYS A 59 -2.96 3.97 13.57
C LYS A 59 -3.47 5.28 14.18
N ASP A 60 -2.57 6.17 14.55
CA ASP A 60 -2.93 7.45 15.18
C ASP A 60 -3.68 8.38 14.22
N VAL A 61 -3.34 8.35 12.92
CA VAL A 61 -4.04 9.13 11.89
C VAL A 61 -5.49 8.69 11.72
N PHE A 62 -5.74 7.39 11.69
CA PHE A 62 -7.07 6.84 11.40
C PHE A 62 -7.96 6.70 12.64
N LYS A 63 -7.39 6.70 13.84
CA LYS A 63 -8.12 6.61 15.11
C LYS A 63 -9.34 7.55 15.23
N PRO A 64 -9.31 8.83 14.81
CA PRO A 64 -10.47 9.72 14.89
C PRO A 64 -11.64 9.36 13.97
N PHE A 65 -11.41 8.47 12.98
CA PHE A 65 -12.38 8.09 11.96
C PHE A 65 -12.88 6.64 12.13
N GLU A 66 -12.43 5.93 13.17
CA GLU A 66 -12.92 4.59 13.47
C GLU A 66 -14.42 4.62 13.72
N LYS A 67 -15.19 3.84 12.92
CA LYS A 67 -16.64 3.65 13.07
C LYS A 67 -17.46 4.95 12.93
N ASP A 68 -16.95 5.95 12.22
CA ASP A 68 -17.67 7.20 11.97
C ASP A 68 -18.59 7.12 10.73
N GLY A 69 -18.52 6.04 9.96
CA GLY A 69 -19.30 5.82 8.74
C GLY A 69 -18.78 6.56 7.51
N SER A 70 -17.57 7.13 7.56
CA SER A 70 -16.94 7.86 6.44
C SER A 70 -16.35 6.95 5.35
N GLY A 71 -16.33 5.63 5.56
CA GLY A 71 -15.59 4.69 4.71
C GLY A 71 -14.07 4.80 4.90
N SER A 72 -13.63 5.34 6.03
CA SER A 72 -12.21 5.49 6.35
C SER A 72 -11.46 4.15 6.39
N GLU A 73 -12.17 3.04 6.60
CA GLU A 73 -11.65 1.68 6.63
C GLU A 73 -10.96 1.30 5.31
N TYR A 74 -11.52 1.72 4.16
CA TYR A 74 -10.92 1.53 2.84
C TYR A 74 -9.54 2.20 2.73
N PHE A 75 -9.45 3.44 3.21
CA PHE A 75 -8.23 4.23 3.19
C PHE A 75 -7.23 3.70 4.23
N MET A 76 -7.70 3.34 5.41
CA MET A 76 -6.89 2.73 6.47
C MET A 76 -6.25 1.44 5.96
N ALA A 77 -7.01 0.57 5.30
CA ALA A 77 -6.48 -0.66 4.71
C ALA A 77 -5.34 -0.37 3.72
N THR A 78 -5.52 0.63 2.86
CA THR A 78 -4.49 1.07 1.90
C THR A 78 -3.23 1.56 2.62
N ALA A 79 -3.38 2.45 3.62
CA ALA A 79 -2.24 2.96 4.39
C ALA A 79 -1.51 1.84 5.14
N LEU A 80 -2.25 0.93 5.78
CA LEU A 80 -1.71 -0.24 6.48
C LEU A 80 -0.90 -1.13 5.54
N GLY A 81 -1.40 -1.44 4.34
CA GLY A 81 -0.62 -2.22 3.38
C GLY A 81 0.63 -1.49 2.91
N LEU A 82 0.62 -0.16 2.83
CA LEU A 82 1.76 0.65 2.39
C LEU A 82 2.85 0.78 3.47
N THR A 83 2.54 0.44 4.74
CA THR A 83 3.57 0.42 5.77
C THR A 83 4.56 -0.73 5.58
N LEU A 84 4.17 -1.75 4.81
CA LEU A 84 4.90 -3.01 4.64
C LEU A 84 5.18 -3.73 5.98
N ASP A 85 4.48 -3.36 7.04
CA ASP A 85 4.71 -3.89 8.37
C ASP A 85 3.94 -5.22 8.54
N PRO A 86 4.60 -6.33 8.92
CA PRO A 86 3.92 -7.59 9.18
C PRO A 86 2.78 -7.50 10.21
N ASP A 87 2.88 -6.61 11.20
CA ASP A 87 1.84 -6.44 12.23
C ASP A 87 0.57 -5.78 11.65
N ALA A 88 0.67 -5.09 10.51
CA ALA A 88 -0.48 -4.56 9.80
C ALA A 88 -1.44 -5.67 9.32
N ILE A 89 -0.95 -6.89 9.10
CA ILE A 89 -1.77 -8.03 8.63
C ILE A 89 -2.85 -8.38 9.64
N ARG A 90 -2.54 -8.37 10.94
CA ARG A 90 -3.54 -8.64 11.98
C ARG A 90 -4.63 -7.57 12.00
N MET A 91 -4.24 -6.32 11.82
CA MET A 91 -5.18 -5.20 11.75
C MET A 91 -6.08 -5.31 10.52
N LEU A 92 -5.51 -5.65 9.36
CA LEU A 92 -6.26 -5.90 8.12
C LEU A 92 -7.26 -7.04 8.30
N LEU A 93 -6.89 -8.13 8.98
CA LEU A 93 -7.84 -9.22 9.30
C LEU A 93 -8.97 -8.76 10.23
N THR A 94 -8.70 -7.92 11.23
CA THR A 94 -9.75 -7.31 12.05
C THR A 94 -10.67 -6.43 11.21
N LEU A 95 -10.13 -5.58 10.32
CA LEU A 95 -10.93 -4.77 9.41
C LEU A 95 -11.77 -5.64 8.47
N HIS A 96 -11.25 -6.75 7.96
CA HIS A 96 -11.99 -7.67 7.08
C HIS A 96 -13.18 -8.32 7.79
N ASN A 97 -12.97 -8.70 9.06
CA ASN A 97 -14.04 -9.25 9.88
C ASN A 97 -15.18 -8.25 10.07
N ASP A 98 -14.83 -6.98 10.27
CA ASP A 98 -15.79 -5.91 10.58
C ASP A 98 -16.38 -5.25 9.32
N ALA A 99 -15.76 -5.44 8.15
CA ALA A 99 -16.21 -4.85 6.89
C ALA A 99 -17.59 -5.37 6.47
N SER A 100 -18.53 -4.43 6.34
CA SER A 100 -19.89 -4.69 5.87
C SER A 100 -20.06 -4.54 4.37
N ASP A 101 -19.26 -3.68 3.71
CA ASP A 101 -19.33 -3.44 2.28
C ASP A 101 -18.25 -4.23 1.51
N GLU A 102 -18.59 -4.54 0.26
CA GLU A 102 -17.76 -5.33 -0.65
C GLU A 102 -16.50 -4.59 -1.10
N GLU A 103 -16.58 -3.27 -1.33
CA GLU A 103 -15.45 -2.48 -1.81
C GLU A 103 -14.31 -2.42 -0.78
N THR A 104 -14.63 -2.14 0.48
CA THR A 104 -13.70 -2.16 1.60
C THR A 104 -13.12 -3.56 1.80
N ARG A 105 -13.96 -4.60 1.76
CA ARG A 105 -13.50 -6.00 1.87
C ARG A 105 -12.45 -6.31 0.80
N TYR A 106 -12.76 -6.08 -0.48
CA TYR A 106 -11.82 -6.35 -1.58
C TYR A 106 -10.55 -5.49 -1.51
N GLN A 107 -10.65 -4.25 -1.03
CA GLN A 107 -9.47 -3.43 -0.79
C GLN A 107 -8.57 -4.07 0.28
N ILE A 108 -9.13 -4.57 1.38
CA ILE A 108 -8.38 -5.26 2.43
C ILE A 108 -7.71 -6.54 1.88
N GLU A 109 -8.46 -7.36 1.14
CA GLU A 109 -7.94 -8.61 0.56
C GLU A 109 -6.78 -8.35 -0.42
N ARG A 110 -6.89 -7.27 -1.21
CA ARG A 110 -5.83 -6.80 -2.09
C ARG A 110 -4.57 -6.38 -1.33
N GLU A 111 -4.71 -5.62 -0.25
CA GLU A 111 -3.56 -5.19 0.57
C GLU A 111 -2.90 -6.37 1.29
N LEU A 112 -3.68 -7.32 1.81
CA LEU A 112 -3.18 -8.60 2.34
C LEU A 112 -2.38 -9.37 1.28
N SER A 113 -2.92 -9.47 0.07
CA SER A 113 -2.25 -10.14 -1.06
C SER A 113 -0.97 -9.44 -1.50
N TYR A 114 -0.90 -8.10 -1.46
CA TYR A 114 0.35 -7.38 -1.75
C TYR A 114 1.43 -7.64 -0.69
N LEU A 115 1.06 -7.79 0.57
CA LEU A 115 2.02 -8.09 1.64
C LEU A 115 2.49 -9.54 1.61
N LEU A 116 1.62 -10.50 1.27
CA LEU A 116 1.87 -11.93 1.47
C LEU A 116 2.11 -12.74 0.17
N GLU A 117 1.74 -12.22 -0.99
CA GLU A 117 1.87 -12.93 -2.27
C GLU A 117 2.66 -12.13 -3.29
N ASP A 118 3.65 -12.74 -3.95
CA ASP A 118 4.45 -12.08 -4.98
C ASP A 118 3.64 -11.83 -6.26
N THR A 119 2.75 -12.77 -6.60
CA THR A 119 1.78 -12.73 -7.70
C THR A 119 0.37 -12.95 -7.16
N ASN A 120 -0.66 -12.70 -7.97
CA ASN A 120 -2.05 -12.95 -7.57
C ASN A 120 -2.26 -14.44 -7.26
N GLY A 121 -2.46 -14.76 -5.98
CA GLY A 121 -2.64 -16.12 -5.49
C GLY A 121 -3.98 -16.32 -4.76
N PRO A 122 -4.08 -17.33 -3.88
CA PRO A 122 -5.27 -17.59 -3.08
C PRO A 122 -5.78 -16.39 -2.26
N ILE A 123 -4.91 -15.54 -1.71
CA ILE A 123 -5.31 -14.37 -0.93
C ILE A 123 -5.87 -13.29 -1.86
N SER A 124 -5.26 -13.08 -3.04
CA SER A 124 -5.74 -12.16 -4.07
C SER A 124 -7.13 -12.51 -4.60
N ARG A 125 -7.48 -13.80 -4.59
CA ARG A 125 -8.81 -14.28 -5.05
C ARG A 125 -9.92 -13.99 -4.04
N GLY A 126 -9.57 -13.56 -2.83
CA GLY A 126 -10.53 -13.18 -1.80
C GLY A 126 -11.16 -14.35 -1.07
N ALA A 127 -12.09 -14.03 -0.19
CA ALA A 127 -12.93 -15.01 0.47
C ALA A 127 -13.91 -15.64 -0.52
N ASP A 128 -14.18 -16.94 -0.38
CA ASP A 128 -15.21 -17.59 -1.17
C ASP A 128 -16.59 -17.05 -0.74
N GLU A 129 -17.45 -16.77 -1.73
CA GLU A 129 -18.78 -16.20 -1.51
C GLU A 129 -19.85 -17.15 -2.02
N SER A 130 -20.93 -17.31 -1.24
CA SER A 130 -22.15 -17.97 -1.68
C SER A 130 -23.32 -17.01 -1.61
N ILE A 131 -24.25 -17.16 -2.55
CA ILE A 131 -25.48 -16.37 -2.59
C ILE A 131 -26.58 -17.19 -1.93
N GLU A 132 -27.18 -16.64 -0.88
CA GLU A 132 -28.45 -17.12 -0.33
C GLU A 132 -29.55 -16.14 -0.76
N SER A 133 -30.62 -16.66 -1.35
CA SER A 133 -31.78 -15.87 -1.76
C SER A 133 -33.01 -16.32 -0.97
N GLU A 134 -33.56 -15.43 -0.14
CA GLU A 134 -34.92 -15.57 0.38
C GLU A 134 -35.80 -14.54 -0.30
N ASP A 135 -36.57 -15.03 -1.28
CA ASP A 135 -37.71 -14.45 -2.04
C ASP A 135 -37.68 -13.00 -2.56
N GLU A 136 -36.82 -12.10 -2.09
CA GLU A 136 -36.66 -10.72 -2.60
C GLU A 136 -35.31 -10.06 -2.24
N ASP A 137 -34.54 -10.57 -1.26
CA ASP A 137 -33.22 -10.05 -0.88
C ASP A 137 -32.09 -11.06 -1.19
N THR A 138 -31.04 -10.60 -1.89
CA THR A 138 -29.82 -11.39 -2.15
C THR A 138 -28.80 -11.14 -1.04
N VAL A 139 -28.47 -12.17 -0.28
CA VAL A 139 -27.46 -12.09 0.79
C VAL A 139 -26.18 -12.80 0.35
N HIS A 140 -25.08 -12.05 0.32
CA HIS A 140 -23.74 -12.62 0.11
C HIS A 140 -23.21 -13.17 1.43
N VAL A 141 -23.07 -14.50 1.52
CA VAL A 141 -22.44 -15.18 2.63
C VAL A 141 -20.95 -15.34 2.34
N ILE A 142 -20.13 -14.73 3.18
CA ILE A 142 -18.67 -14.69 3.01
C ILE A 142 -18.00 -15.75 3.90
N ASN A 143 -17.25 -16.67 3.32
CA ASN A 143 -16.50 -17.68 4.06
C ASN A 143 -15.21 -17.11 4.67
N ARG A 144 -15.36 -16.32 5.73
CA ARG A 144 -14.25 -15.68 6.45
C ARG A 144 -13.34 -16.68 7.15
N GLU A 145 -13.88 -17.78 7.66
CA GLU A 145 -13.08 -18.81 8.37
C GLU A 145 -12.01 -19.40 7.45
N GLU A 146 -12.41 -19.83 6.24
CA GLU A 146 -11.46 -20.38 5.28
C GLU A 146 -10.48 -19.31 4.78
N TYR A 147 -10.97 -18.09 4.52
CA TYR A 147 -10.11 -16.99 4.10
C TYR A 147 -9.04 -16.65 5.15
N PHE A 148 -9.43 -16.56 6.42
CA PHE A 148 -8.50 -16.24 7.52
C PHE A 148 -7.48 -17.35 7.73
N ARG A 149 -7.86 -18.62 7.51
CA ARG A 149 -6.91 -19.72 7.49
C ARG A 149 -5.88 -19.58 6.37
N LYS A 150 -6.31 -19.27 5.13
CA LYS A 150 -5.40 -19.02 3.98
C LYS A 150 -4.38 -17.92 4.31
N VAL A 151 -4.83 -16.80 4.88
CA VAL A 151 -3.96 -15.68 5.28
C VAL A 151 -3.05 -16.07 6.44
N GLY A 152 -3.58 -16.76 7.46
CA GLY A 152 -2.83 -17.19 8.65
C GLY A 152 -1.72 -18.18 8.33
N ASP A 153 -1.96 -19.11 7.42
CA ASP A 153 -0.96 -20.07 6.92
C ASP A 153 0.19 -19.32 6.22
N ALA A 154 -0.12 -18.37 5.33
CA ALA A 154 0.86 -17.55 4.64
C ALA A 154 1.66 -16.66 5.60
N LEU A 155 1.00 -16.01 6.55
CA LEU A 155 1.63 -15.20 7.60
C LEU A 155 2.59 -16.04 8.44
N SER A 156 2.17 -17.23 8.88
CA SER A 156 2.99 -18.13 9.71
C SER A 156 4.25 -18.58 8.98
N LEU A 157 4.13 -18.94 7.71
CA LEU A 157 5.26 -19.32 6.86
C LEU A 157 6.27 -18.17 6.72
N MET A 158 5.77 -16.95 6.50
CA MET A 158 6.60 -15.76 6.31
C MET A 158 7.28 -15.32 7.62
N LEU A 159 6.57 -15.31 8.75
CA LEU A 159 7.14 -14.96 10.06
C LEU A 159 8.30 -15.88 10.45
N GLY A 160 8.25 -17.16 10.08
CA GLY A 160 9.35 -18.11 10.30
C GLY A 160 10.64 -17.79 9.51
N GLN A 161 10.56 -16.88 8.54
CA GLN A 161 11.69 -16.48 7.67
C GLN A 161 12.19 -15.06 7.96
N LEU A 162 11.51 -14.31 8.83
CA LEU A 162 11.90 -12.94 9.13
C LEU A 162 13.14 -12.88 10.02
N PRO A 163 14.09 -11.98 9.72
CA PRO A 163 15.30 -11.80 10.52
C PRO A 163 15.04 -11.09 11.87
N GLY A 164 13.86 -10.50 12.05
CA GLY A 164 13.45 -9.84 13.28
C GLY A 164 12.02 -9.30 13.20
N PRO A 165 11.46 -8.86 14.34
CA PRO A 165 10.16 -8.18 14.37
C PRO A 165 10.18 -6.93 13.49
N ASN A 166 9.01 -6.55 12.97
CA ASN A 166 8.79 -5.34 12.16
C ASN A 166 9.66 -5.25 10.89
N THR A 167 10.32 -6.34 10.49
CA THR A 167 11.06 -6.36 9.22
C THR A 167 10.06 -6.12 8.08
N PRO A 168 10.22 -5.07 7.26
CA PRO A 168 9.25 -4.75 6.22
C PRO A 168 9.18 -5.87 5.19
N ILE A 169 7.98 -6.15 4.71
CA ILE A 169 7.67 -7.23 3.78
C ILE A 169 6.89 -6.74 2.56
N LEU A 170 7.13 -7.41 1.44
CA LEU A 170 6.32 -7.27 0.25
C LEU A 170 6.30 -8.60 -0.49
N GLY A 171 5.13 -9.05 -0.89
CA GLY A 171 4.94 -10.31 -1.61
C GLY A 171 5.44 -11.55 -0.87
N GLY A 172 5.27 -11.59 0.45
CA GLY A 172 5.70 -12.69 1.31
C GLY A 172 7.21 -12.77 1.52
N LYS A 173 7.96 -11.74 1.11
CA LYS A 173 9.42 -11.67 1.18
C LYS A 173 9.85 -10.42 1.93
N VAL A 174 11.05 -10.48 2.50
CA VAL A 174 11.72 -9.31 3.07
C VAL A 174 11.88 -8.21 2.01
N PHE A 175 11.46 -7.01 2.36
CA PHE A 175 11.51 -5.83 1.49
C PHE A 175 12.95 -5.38 1.21
N ASP A 176 13.19 -5.02 -0.05
CA ASP A 176 14.46 -4.55 -0.57
C ASP A 176 14.18 -3.77 -1.86
N VAL A 177 14.59 -2.49 -1.91
CA VAL A 177 14.31 -1.60 -3.05
C VAL A 177 14.92 -2.12 -4.35
N ALA A 178 16.14 -2.68 -4.30
CA ALA A 178 16.81 -3.19 -5.48
C ALA A 178 16.14 -4.46 -6.00
N LYS A 179 15.66 -5.34 -5.09
CA LYS A 179 14.86 -6.51 -5.49
C LYS A 179 13.50 -6.10 -6.05
N LEU A 180 12.83 -5.13 -5.42
CA LEU A 180 11.58 -4.57 -5.93
C LEU A 180 11.74 -4.04 -7.37
N ALA A 181 12.80 -3.27 -7.63
CA ALA A 181 13.07 -2.73 -8.97
C ALA A 181 13.26 -3.84 -10.01
N ARG A 182 13.99 -4.92 -9.69
CA ARG A 182 14.16 -6.09 -10.57
C ARG A 182 12.84 -6.83 -10.81
N GLN A 183 12.07 -7.09 -9.76
CA GLN A 183 10.76 -7.73 -9.89
C GLN A 183 9.79 -6.89 -10.73
N LEU A 184 9.82 -5.56 -10.54
CA LEU A 184 9.03 -4.64 -11.34
C LEU A 184 9.46 -4.66 -12.80
N LEU A 185 10.77 -4.71 -13.08
CA LEU A 185 11.33 -4.82 -14.44
C LEU A 185 10.86 -6.10 -15.14
N GLU A 186 10.96 -7.24 -14.46
CA GLU A 186 10.46 -8.52 -14.96
C GLU A 186 8.95 -8.45 -15.26
N ARG A 187 8.17 -7.84 -14.37
CA ARG A 187 6.71 -7.77 -14.52
C ARG A 187 6.27 -6.87 -15.67
N VAL A 188 6.90 -5.71 -15.86
CA VAL A 188 6.53 -4.79 -16.96
C VAL A 188 6.95 -5.34 -18.34
N GLY A 189 8.00 -6.18 -18.38
CA GLY A 189 8.43 -6.90 -19.58
C GLY A 189 7.64 -8.18 -19.89
N GLY A 190 6.77 -8.62 -18.97
CA GLY A 190 5.97 -9.83 -19.14
C GLY A 190 4.86 -9.71 -20.20
N ALA A 191 4.43 -10.84 -20.75
CA ALA A 191 3.39 -10.89 -21.78
C ALA A 191 1.98 -10.47 -21.28
N ALA A 192 1.71 -10.67 -19.99
CA ALA A 192 0.45 -10.28 -19.34
C ALA A 192 0.75 -9.67 -17.96
N PRO A 193 1.18 -8.40 -17.90
CA PRO A 193 1.51 -7.74 -16.64
C PRO A 193 0.29 -7.62 -15.73
N GLU A 194 0.46 -7.98 -14.46
CA GLU A 194 -0.56 -7.77 -13.42
C GLU A 194 -0.65 -6.28 -13.08
N ILE A 195 -1.46 -5.53 -13.86
CA ILE A 195 -1.49 -4.05 -13.83
C ILE A 195 -1.67 -3.47 -12.42
N GLY A 196 -2.52 -4.07 -11.58
CA GLY A 196 -2.69 -3.64 -10.18
C GLY A 196 -1.39 -3.74 -9.37
N ARG A 197 -0.65 -4.85 -9.52
CA ARG A 197 0.66 -5.04 -8.87
C ARG A 197 1.73 -4.15 -9.46
N VAL A 198 1.71 -3.90 -10.77
CA VAL A 198 2.61 -2.93 -11.41
C VAL A 198 2.39 -1.54 -10.81
N HIS A 199 1.14 -1.07 -10.70
CA HIS A 199 0.81 0.21 -10.05
C HIS A 199 1.29 0.27 -8.61
N ARG A 200 1.06 -0.80 -7.83
CA ARG A 200 1.49 -0.87 -6.44
C ARG A 200 3.01 -0.82 -6.28
N HIS A 201 3.72 -1.66 -7.01
CA HIS A 201 5.18 -1.74 -6.96
C HIS A 201 5.81 -0.43 -7.47
N ARG A 202 5.26 0.17 -8.53
CA ARG A 202 5.66 1.49 -9.03
C ARG A 202 5.53 2.56 -7.95
N LEU A 203 4.38 2.62 -7.27
CA LEU A 203 4.15 3.62 -6.22
C LEU A 203 5.15 3.48 -5.07
N ILE A 204 5.42 2.26 -4.60
CA ILE A 204 6.41 2.02 -3.53
C ILE A 204 7.82 2.37 -4.03
N PHE A 205 8.17 1.98 -5.25
CA PHE A 205 9.47 2.26 -5.85
C PHE A 205 9.73 3.76 -6.02
N GLU A 206 8.78 4.49 -6.62
CA GLU A 206 8.84 5.94 -6.80
C GLU A 206 8.92 6.66 -5.46
N ALA A 207 8.11 6.27 -4.48
CA ALA A 207 8.16 6.85 -3.15
C ALA A 207 9.49 6.58 -2.44
N ALA A 208 10.06 5.38 -2.56
CA ALA A 208 11.32 5.04 -1.92
C ALA A 208 12.52 5.78 -2.53
N THR A 209 12.53 5.91 -3.85
CA THR A 209 13.72 6.36 -4.60
C THR A 209 13.65 7.82 -5.04
N GLY A 210 12.46 8.41 -5.14
CA GLY A 210 12.23 9.70 -5.79
C GLY A 210 12.32 9.65 -7.33
N VAL A 211 12.52 8.47 -7.93
CA VAL A 211 12.55 8.32 -9.41
C VAL A 211 11.15 8.53 -9.97
N ASN A 212 11.02 9.54 -10.84
CA ASN A 212 9.75 9.86 -11.49
C ASN A 212 9.32 8.70 -12.41
N CYS A 213 8.20 8.07 -12.06
CA CYS A 213 7.63 6.94 -12.76
C CYS A 213 6.32 7.30 -13.48
N ALA A 214 6.04 8.59 -13.71
CA ALA A 214 4.84 9.04 -14.42
C ALA A 214 4.73 8.45 -15.84
N ALA A 215 5.86 8.26 -16.52
CA ALA A 215 5.91 7.70 -17.87
C ALA A 215 5.65 6.18 -17.95
N PHE A 216 5.42 5.50 -16.82
CA PHE A 216 5.02 4.08 -16.85
C PHE A 216 3.68 3.89 -17.56
N PHE A 217 2.80 4.89 -17.54
CA PHE A 217 1.43 4.76 -17.99
C PHE A 217 1.06 5.91 -18.92
N ASP A 218 0.66 5.60 -20.16
CA ASP A 218 0.12 6.60 -21.09
C ASP A 218 -1.30 7.03 -20.65
N SER A 219 -1.99 6.14 -19.93
CA SER A 219 -3.30 6.34 -19.32
C SER A 219 -3.43 5.41 -18.11
N PRO A 220 -4.42 5.59 -17.22
CA PRO A 220 -4.54 4.80 -15.98
C PRO A 220 -4.46 3.27 -16.14
N VAL A 221 -4.81 2.75 -17.33
CA VAL A 221 -4.85 1.32 -17.64
C VAL A 221 -3.82 0.88 -18.69
N LYS A 222 -3.16 1.82 -19.39
CA LYS A 222 -2.27 1.50 -20.51
C LYS A 222 -0.81 1.61 -20.08
N LEU A 223 -0.22 0.47 -19.72
CA LEU A 223 1.20 0.35 -19.42
C LEU A 223 2.05 0.64 -20.66
N ASN A 224 3.02 1.52 -20.51
CA ASN A 224 4.09 1.77 -21.47
C ASN A 224 5.33 0.98 -21.03
N SER A 225 5.35 -0.31 -21.38
CA SER A 225 6.42 -1.24 -20.96
C SER A 225 7.81 -0.75 -21.36
N LEU A 226 7.95 -0.13 -22.53
CA LEU A 226 9.25 0.37 -22.99
C LEU A 226 9.80 1.48 -22.08
N GLN A 227 8.97 2.47 -21.74
CA GLN A 227 9.36 3.55 -20.84
C GLN A 227 9.60 3.04 -19.42
N ALA A 228 8.74 2.14 -18.93
CA ALA A 228 8.90 1.53 -17.62
C ALA A 228 10.23 0.74 -17.51
N THR A 229 10.53 -0.09 -18.51
CA THR A 229 11.80 -0.83 -18.61
C THR A 229 13.00 0.12 -18.60
N ALA A 230 13.00 1.16 -19.44
CA ALA A 230 14.11 2.10 -19.53
C ALA A 230 14.39 2.82 -18.19
N ILE A 231 13.33 3.22 -17.47
CA ILE A 231 13.47 3.86 -16.15
C ILE A 231 14.08 2.89 -15.14
N LEU A 232 13.62 1.64 -15.10
CA LEU A 232 14.08 0.63 -14.16
C LEU A 232 15.51 0.18 -14.43
N GLU A 233 15.88 -0.02 -15.70
CA GLU A 233 17.24 -0.32 -16.12
C GLU A 233 18.19 0.83 -15.75
N THR A 234 17.81 2.07 -16.04
CA THR A 234 18.61 3.25 -15.65
C THR A 234 18.87 3.30 -14.15
N PHE A 235 17.84 3.05 -13.32
CA PHE A 235 18.02 2.96 -11.87
C PHE A 235 18.93 1.80 -11.47
N LEU A 236 18.72 0.60 -12.02
CA LEU A 236 19.47 -0.61 -11.67
C LEU A 236 20.94 -0.56 -12.09
N GLU A 237 21.27 0.17 -13.14
CA GLU A 237 22.63 0.40 -13.64
C GLU A 237 23.35 1.55 -12.91
N SER A 238 22.60 2.42 -12.23
CA SER A 238 23.16 3.54 -11.49
C SER A 238 23.84 3.11 -10.18
N ASP A 239 24.78 3.95 -9.70
CA ASP A 239 25.37 3.78 -8.37
C ASP A 239 24.35 4.06 -7.23
N ASP A 240 23.20 4.69 -7.53
CA ASP A 240 22.18 5.04 -6.53
C ASP A 240 21.55 3.81 -5.89
N VAL A 241 21.47 2.68 -6.61
CA VAL A 241 21.01 1.39 -6.04
C VAL A 241 21.75 1.02 -4.76
N ARG A 242 23.05 1.36 -4.65
CA ARG A 242 23.87 1.00 -3.48
C ARG A 242 23.51 1.79 -2.22
N LYS A 243 22.72 2.86 -2.34
CA LYS A 243 22.26 3.68 -1.20
C LYS A 243 21.14 2.98 -0.41
N PHE A 244 20.46 1.99 -1.00
CA PHE A 244 19.32 1.31 -0.40
C PHE A 244 19.75 0.00 0.25
N VAL A 245 19.50 -0.12 1.55
CA VAL A 245 19.85 -1.29 2.36
C VAL A 245 18.66 -2.25 2.43
N PRO A 246 18.87 -3.57 2.33
CA PRO A 246 17.80 -4.54 2.53
C PRO A 246 17.15 -4.38 3.91
N ARG A 247 15.83 -4.62 4.01
CA ARG A 247 15.00 -4.50 5.22
C ARG A 247 14.71 -3.07 5.68
N GLN A 248 15.08 -2.06 4.89
CA GLN A 248 14.83 -0.67 5.23
C GLN A 248 13.81 -0.08 4.26
N ARG A 249 12.81 0.62 4.79
CA ARG A 249 11.91 1.46 4.00
C ARG A 249 12.49 2.86 3.85
N TYR A 250 12.16 3.50 2.74
CA TYR A 250 12.60 4.84 2.41
C TYR A 250 11.45 5.68 1.90
N PHE A 251 11.58 7.00 2.05
CA PHE A 251 10.80 7.99 1.33
C PHE A 251 11.78 9.02 0.75
N PHE A 252 11.86 9.11 -0.58
CA PHE A 252 12.80 9.97 -1.31
C PHE A 252 14.25 9.78 -0.85
N GLY A 253 14.67 8.52 -0.64
CA GLY A 253 16.01 8.18 -0.17
C GLY A 253 16.25 8.39 1.33
N HIS A 254 15.30 8.98 2.06
CA HIS A 254 15.39 9.12 3.51
C HIS A 254 14.86 7.85 4.19
N PRO A 255 15.62 7.22 5.10
CA PRO A 255 15.15 6.04 5.81
C PRO A 255 13.97 6.41 6.72
N ILE A 256 12.93 5.58 6.69
CA ILE A 256 11.79 5.68 7.61
C ILE A 256 12.18 4.91 8.87
N GLY A 257 12.12 5.56 10.02
CA GLY A 257 12.50 4.95 11.30
C GLY A 257 11.59 3.79 11.72
N ASP A 258 12.04 3.06 12.73
CA ASP A 258 11.24 2.09 13.50
C ASP A 258 10.32 2.80 14.50
#